data_AF-A0A540LEI0-F1
#
_entry.id   AF-A0A540LEI0-F1
#
_cell.length_a   1.000
_cell.length_b   1.000
_cell.length_c   1.000
_cell.angle_alpha   90.00
_cell.angle_beta   90.00
_cell.angle_gamma   90.00
#
_symmetry.space_group_name_H-M   'P 1'
#
loop_
_entity.id
_entity.type
_entity.pdbx_description
1 polymer ?
#
loop_
_entity_poly.entity_id
_entity_poly.type
_entity_poly.pdbx_seq_one_letter_code
_entity_poly.pdbx_strand_id
1 'polypeptide(L)'
;MMLESCLKFKKAFERMIEDDEANIYTTYFSENVFNDEGEEVAGKGRVGPPKKEDWDSAEVFVEFFKVFYLITLTVSASKHPTSNTAVHDVIAVENEIEKLFLPEYMQTGRSVELVLRDMTFNMRAKYRKYFSSIESLNQIFVVALVLDPRFKLRHYMHLCRKQLQLPEEEIEHKSNQVKTWLKTMCDEYAYQAFDSHTQQKGKEDLVLDTSSSRVKKSSSSVPTENPMIFSQIMDD
;
A
#
# COMPACT_ATOMS: atom_id res chain seq x y z
N MET A 1 -10.28 11.67 -0.03
CA MET A 1 -10.97 10.36 -0.24
C MET A 1 -12.37 10.57 -0.80
N MET A 2 -13.03 9.53 -1.37
CA MET A 2 -14.41 9.66 -1.89
C MET A 2 -15.38 10.15 -0.80
N LEU A 3 -15.36 9.49 0.37
CA LEU A 3 -16.25 9.83 1.48
C LEU A 3 -16.03 11.25 2.01
N GLU A 4 -14.76 11.67 2.11
CA GLU A 4 -14.39 13.04 2.48
C GLU A 4 -14.91 14.08 1.49
N SER A 5 -14.92 13.76 0.18
CA SER A 5 -15.55 14.63 -0.83
C SER A 5 -17.06 14.68 -0.68
N CYS A 6 -17.71 13.56 -0.33
CA CYS A 6 -19.16 13.51 -0.10
C CYS A 6 -19.61 14.43 1.04
N LEU A 7 -18.82 14.55 2.12
CA LEU A 7 -19.13 15.42 3.27
C LEU A 7 -19.34 16.90 2.87
N LYS A 8 -18.69 17.36 1.79
CA LYS A 8 -18.84 18.73 1.26
C LYS A 8 -20.25 19.02 0.75
N PHE A 9 -21.02 17.98 0.42
CA PHE A 9 -22.38 18.10 -0.11
C PHE A 9 -23.46 18.03 0.98
N LYS A 10 -23.12 17.82 2.26
CA LYS A 10 -24.09 17.75 3.37
C LYS A 10 -25.13 18.89 3.32
N LYS A 11 -24.65 20.13 3.22
CA LYS A 11 -25.50 21.33 3.13
C LYS A 11 -26.36 21.40 1.86
N ALA A 12 -25.91 20.81 0.76
CA ALA A 12 -26.69 20.76 -0.46
C ALA A 12 -27.89 19.80 -0.30
N PHE A 13 -27.67 18.63 0.31
CA PHE A 13 -28.74 17.68 0.62
C PHE A 13 -29.73 18.21 1.65
N GLU A 14 -29.26 18.93 2.68
CA GLU A 14 -30.14 19.61 3.65
C GLU A 14 -31.07 20.60 2.96
N ARG A 15 -30.53 21.45 2.08
CA ARG A 15 -31.33 22.41 1.29
C ARG A 15 -32.31 21.74 0.34
N MET A 16 -31.91 20.64 -0.28
CA MET A 16 -32.81 19.88 -1.15
C MET A 16 -34.03 19.33 -0.41
N ILE A 17 -33.97 19.19 0.91
CA ILE A 17 -35.12 18.81 1.75
C ILE A 17 -35.89 20.05 2.22
N GLU A 18 -35.18 21.10 2.64
CA GLU A 18 -35.78 22.36 3.12
C GLU A 18 -36.58 23.08 2.03
N ASP A 19 -36.06 23.09 0.79
CA ASP A 19 -36.64 23.81 -0.35
C ASP A 19 -37.65 22.94 -1.15
N ASP A 20 -37.94 21.71 -0.71
CA ASP A 20 -38.81 20.74 -1.40
C ASP A 20 -40.32 21.00 -1.17
N GLU A 21 -40.80 22.21 -1.51
CA GLU A 21 -42.20 22.60 -1.31
C GLU A 21 -43.21 21.62 -1.97
N ALA A 22 -42.82 21.04 -3.10
CA ALA A 22 -43.63 20.10 -3.86
C ALA A 22 -43.44 18.62 -3.44
N ASN A 23 -42.63 18.35 -2.41
CA ASN A 23 -42.25 17.00 -1.97
C ASN A 23 -41.71 16.10 -3.09
N ILE A 24 -41.16 16.66 -4.17
CA ILE A 24 -40.69 15.87 -5.33
C ILE A 24 -39.46 15.05 -4.92
N TYR A 25 -38.54 15.68 -4.19
CA TYR A 25 -37.32 15.03 -3.75
C TYR A 25 -37.61 13.93 -2.73
N THR A 26 -38.49 14.20 -1.76
CA THR A 26 -38.88 13.21 -0.75
C THR A 26 -39.73 12.08 -1.32
N THR A 27 -40.68 12.38 -2.22
CA THR A 27 -41.57 11.38 -2.84
C THR A 27 -40.80 10.41 -3.73
N TYR A 28 -39.75 10.88 -4.42
CA TYR A 28 -38.87 10.04 -5.23
C TYR A 28 -38.34 8.81 -4.48
N PHE A 29 -38.09 8.93 -3.17
CA PHE A 29 -37.60 7.82 -2.35
C PHE A 29 -38.70 6.87 -1.85
N SER A 30 -39.95 7.31 -1.88
CA SER A 30 -41.12 6.53 -1.49
C SER A 30 -41.87 5.89 -2.67
N GLU A 31 -41.42 6.10 -3.91
CA GLU A 31 -42.00 5.47 -5.10
C GLU A 31 -41.85 3.95 -5.08
N ASN A 32 -42.93 3.26 -5.48
CA ASN A 32 -42.94 1.81 -5.66
C ASN A 32 -41.94 1.43 -6.77
N VAL A 33 -41.08 0.45 -6.49
CA VAL A 33 -40.10 -0.06 -7.44
C VAL A 33 -40.69 -1.26 -8.17
N PHE A 34 -40.69 -1.23 -9.50
CA PHE A 34 -41.16 -2.32 -10.35
C PHE A 34 -39.99 -3.08 -10.95
N ASN A 35 -40.11 -4.40 -11.13
CA ASN A 35 -39.13 -5.21 -11.86
C ASN A 35 -39.35 -5.11 -13.39
N ASP A 36 -38.47 -5.74 -14.18
CA ASP A 36 -38.56 -5.77 -15.66
C ASP A 36 -39.85 -6.45 -16.18
N GLU A 37 -40.56 -7.17 -15.31
CA GLU A 37 -41.82 -7.87 -15.60
C GLU A 37 -43.05 -7.03 -15.19
N GLY A 38 -42.85 -5.81 -14.66
CA GLY A 38 -43.92 -4.89 -14.26
C GLY A 38 -44.56 -5.21 -12.90
N GLU A 39 -43.97 -6.10 -12.12
CA GLU A 39 -44.43 -6.45 -10.78
C GLU A 39 -43.83 -5.50 -9.73
N GLU A 40 -44.68 -5.03 -8.81
CA GLU A 40 -44.23 -4.22 -7.67
C GLU A 40 -43.36 -5.06 -6.73
N VAL A 41 -42.12 -4.64 -6.54
CA VAL A 41 -41.18 -5.29 -5.63
C VAL A 41 -41.42 -4.77 -4.21
N ALA A 42 -42.40 -5.37 -3.54
CA ALA A 42 -42.75 -5.04 -2.16
C ALA A 42 -41.50 -5.14 -1.25
N GLY A 43 -41.21 -4.06 -0.50
CA GLY A 43 -40.13 -4.00 0.48
C GLY A 43 -38.75 -3.54 -0.04
N LYS A 44 -38.61 -3.20 -1.33
CA LYS A 44 -37.40 -2.54 -1.89
C LYS A 44 -37.67 -1.07 -2.24
N GLY A 45 -38.12 -0.28 -1.27
CA GLY A 45 -38.12 1.18 -1.42
C GLY A 45 -36.70 1.69 -1.70
N ARG A 46 -36.56 2.78 -2.46
CA ARG A 46 -35.25 3.42 -2.65
C ARG A 46 -34.73 3.87 -1.28
N VAL A 47 -33.43 3.72 -1.03
CA VAL A 47 -32.82 4.22 0.21
C VAL A 47 -33.01 5.74 0.24
N GLY A 48 -33.67 6.23 1.30
CA GLY A 48 -33.99 7.64 1.48
C GLY A 48 -32.76 8.56 1.53
N PRO A 49 -32.97 9.89 1.57
CA PRO A 49 -31.88 10.84 1.62
C PRO A 49 -31.01 10.62 2.87
N PRO A 50 -29.70 10.94 2.81
CA PRO A 50 -28.81 10.80 3.95
C PRO A 50 -29.30 11.59 5.16
N LYS A 51 -29.41 10.92 6.30
CA LYS A 51 -29.83 11.51 7.57
C LYS A 51 -28.63 12.07 8.32
N LYS A 52 -28.89 12.82 9.40
CA LYS A 52 -27.85 13.37 10.27
C LYS A 52 -26.91 12.27 10.77
N GLU A 53 -27.46 11.12 11.15
CA GLU A 53 -26.69 9.97 11.65
C GLU A 53 -25.76 9.39 10.59
N ASP A 54 -26.15 9.43 9.31
CA ASP A 54 -25.32 8.98 8.18
C ASP A 54 -24.12 9.91 7.98
N TRP A 55 -24.34 11.23 8.10
CA TRP A 55 -23.25 12.23 8.02
C TRP A 55 -22.29 12.12 9.20
N ASP A 56 -22.82 12.00 10.41
CA ASP A 56 -22.02 11.84 11.62
C ASP A 56 -21.19 10.54 11.55
N SER A 57 -21.77 9.46 11.01
CA SER A 57 -21.04 8.22 10.75
C SER A 57 -19.96 8.39 9.68
N ALA A 58 -20.27 9.08 8.58
CA ALA A 58 -19.33 9.32 7.49
C ALA A 58 -18.10 10.12 7.95
N GLU A 59 -18.28 11.12 8.83
CA GLU A 59 -17.18 11.88 9.44
C GLU A 59 -16.23 10.96 10.22
N VAL A 60 -16.81 10.07 11.05
CA VAL A 60 -16.04 9.08 11.83
C VAL A 60 -15.29 8.11 10.91
N PHE A 61 -15.92 7.62 9.83
CA PHE A 61 -15.28 6.75 8.85
C PHE A 61 -14.17 7.44 8.06
N VAL A 62 -14.31 8.72 7.72
CA VAL A 62 -13.25 9.48 7.05
C VAL A 62 -12.00 9.50 7.90
N GLU A 63 -12.13 9.83 9.18
CA GLU A 63 -10.98 9.88 10.09
C GLU A 63 -10.35 8.49 10.26
N PHE A 64 -11.19 7.45 10.44
CA PHE A 64 -10.74 6.07 10.53
C PHE A 64 -9.92 5.61 9.31
N PHE A 65 -10.41 5.88 8.09
CA PHE A 65 -9.77 5.40 6.86
C PHE A 65 -8.64 6.28 6.34
N LYS A 66 -8.50 7.51 6.85
CA LYS A 66 -7.52 8.50 6.37
C LYS A 66 -6.10 7.96 6.39
N VAL A 67 -5.72 7.26 7.46
CA VAL A 67 -4.35 6.78 7.60
C VAL A 67 -4.05 5.66 6.60
N PHE A 68 -4.98 4.72 6.41
CA PHE A 68 -4.85 3.67 5.40
C PHE A 68 -4.81 4.23 3.98
N TYR A 69 -5.57 5.28 3.70
CA TYR A 69 -5.53 5.98 2.42
C TYR A 69 -4.14 6.58 2.15
N LEU A 70 -3.53 7.24 3.14
CA LEU A 70 -2.19 7.81 3.01
C LEU A 70 -1.14 6.72 2.75
N ILE A 71 -1.17 5.62 3.51
CA ILE A 71 -0.25 4.49 3.28
C ILE A 71 -0.47 3.89 1.89
N THR A 72 -1.72 3.71 1.47
CA THR A 72 -2.05 3.19 0.12
C THR A 72 -1.51 4.11 -0.96
N LEU A 73 -1.60 5.42 -0.78
CA LEU A 73 -1.08 6.40 -1.73
C LEU A 73 0.45 6.29 -1.87
N THR A 74 1.16 6.09 -0.75
CA THR A 74 2.61 5.85 -0.76
C THR A 74 2.94 4.57 -1.54
N VAL A 75 2.28 3.46 -1.23
CA VAL A 75 2.56 2.17 -1.89
C VAL A 75 2.14 2.17 -3.37
N SER A 76 1.13 2.96 -3.74
CA SER A 76 0.62 3.08 -5.12
C SER A 76 1.41 4.09 -5.98
N ALA A 77 2.52 4.63 -5.49
CA ALA A 77 3.34 5.56 -6.25
C ALA A 77 3.90 4.88 -7.51
N SER A 78 3.74 5.53 -8.67
CA SER A 78 4.18 5.01 -9.97
C SER A 78 5.42 5.71 -10.54
N LYS A 79 5.75 6.89 -10.02
CA LYS A 79 6.84 7.73 -10.56
C LYS A 79 8.18 7.47 -9.89
N HIS A 80 8.16 6.93 -8.68
CA HIS A 80 9.35 6.70 -7.86
C HIS A 80 9.22 5.35 -7.16
N PRO A 81 10.31 4.59 -7.00
CA PRO A 81 10.28 3.35 -6.24
C PRO A 81 9.99 3.64 -4.76
N THR A 82 9.08 2.86 -4.19
CA THR A 82 8.70 2.91 -2.77
C THR A 82 8.98 1.59 -2.04
N SER A 83 9.60 0.63 -2.73
CA SER A 83 9.98 -0.66 -2.16
C SER A 83 10.94 -0.53 -0.96
N ASN A 84 11.75 0.52 -0.93
CA ASN A 84 12.65 0.86 0.17
C ASN A 84 11.91 1.26 1.47
N THR A 85 10.66 1.73 1.39
CA THR A 85 9.85 2.04 2.58
C THR A 85 8.79 0.99 2.88
N ALA A 86 8.62 -0.04 2.04
CA ALA A 86 7.55 -1.02 2.17
C ALA A 86 7.49 -1.71 3.55
N VAL A 87 8.63 -2.02 4.15
CA VAL A 87 8.69 -2.58 5.52
C VAL A 87 8.12 -1.58 6.54
N HIS A 88 8.42 -0.29 6.39
CA HIS A 88 7.86 0.76 7.24
C HIS A 88 6.36 0.95 7.02
N ASP A 89 5.91 0.89 5.77
CA ASP A 89 4.50 1.01 5.41
C ASP A 89 3.68 -0.12 6.05
N VAL A 90 4.21 -1.35 6.05
CA VAL A 90 3.58 -2.52 6.71
C VAL A 90 3.49 -2.32 8.23
N ILE A 91 4.60 -1.93 8.87
CA ILE A 91 4.62 -1.64 10.31
C ILE A 91 3.66 -0.50 10.66
N ALA A 92 3.55 0.52 9.80
CA ALA A 92 2.61 1.61 10.00
C ALA A 92 1.17 1.10 9.99
N VAL A 93 0.78 0.26 9.02
CA VAL A 93 -0.56 -0.36 8.98
C VAL A 93 -0.87 -1.12 10.26
N GLU A 94 0.08 -1.91 10.77
CA GLU A 94 -0.09 -2.66 12.02
C GLU A 94 -0.36 -1.74 13.20
N ASN A 95 0.49 -0.73 13.39
CA ASN A 95 0.36 0.21 14.49
C ASN A 95 -0.98 0.96 14.45
N GLU A 96 -1.46 1.31 13.26
CA GLU A 96 -2.75 1.98 13.11
C GLU A 96 -3.92 1.05 13.41
N ILE A 97 -3.88 -0.21 12.96
CA ILE A 97 -4.88 -1.22 13.34
C ILE A 97 -4.92 -1.42 14.86
N GLU A 98 -3.76 -1.50 15.51
CA GLU A 98 -3.68 -1.68 16.97
C GLU A 98 -4.15 -0.44 17.74
N LYS A 99 -3.87 0.78 17.26
CA LYS A 99 -4.41 2.02 17.84
C LYS A 99 -5.93 2.11 17.73
N LEU A 100 -6.48 1.64 16.62
CA LEU A 100 -7.92 1.64 16.36
C LEU A 100 -8.65 0.55 17.14
N PHE A 101 -7.92 -0.39 17.75
CA PHE A 101 -8.47 -1.41 18.62
C PHE A 101 -8.89 -0.79 19.96
N LEU A 102 -10.09 -0.19 19.98
CA LEU A 102 -10.68 0.39 21.18
C LEU A 102 -10.93 -0.68 22.24
N PRO A 103 -10.32 -0.57 23.44
CA PRO A 103 -10.66 -1.42 24.55
C PRO A 103 -12.16 -1.31 24.88
N GLU A 104 -12.77 -2.43 25.25
CA GLU A 104 -14.23 -2.53 25.45
C GLU A 104 -14.80 -1.50 26.44
N TYR A 105 -14.00 -1.09 27.42
CA TYR A 105 -14.37 -0.10 28.44
C TYR A 105 -14.40 1.36 27.95
N MET A 106 -13.85 1.66 26.78
CA MET A 106 -13.81 3.02 26.20
C MET A 106 -14.96 3.26 25.20
N GLN A 107 -15.81 2.25 24.96
CA GLN A 107 -16.90 2.34 23.99
C GLN A 107 -18.09 3.09 24.58
N THR A 108 -18.63 4.04 23.82
CA THR A 108 -19.81 4.85 24.18
C THR A 108 -21.12 4.13 23.82
N GLY A 109 -21.03 2.97 23.17
CA GLY A 109 -22.16 2.14 22.75
C GLY A 109 -22.85 2.64 21.48
N ARG A 110 -22.24 3.56 20.73
CA ARG A 110 -22.81 4.03 19.46
C ARG A 110 -22.72 2.92 18.42
N SER A 111 -23.74 2.80 17.56
CA SER A 111 -23.78 1.79 16.49
C SER A 111 -22.54 1.86 15.58
N VAL A 112 -22.10 3.07 15.22
CA VAL A 112 -20.90 3.29 14.39
C VAL A 112 -19.62 2.76 15.05
N GLU A 113 -19.49 2.88 16.38
CA GLU A 113 -18.31 2.39 17.11
C GLU A 113 -18.26 0.86 17.12
N LEU A 114 -19.41 0.19 17.26
CA LEU A 114 -19.50 -1.26 17.17
C LEU A 114 -19.11 -1.76 15.78
N VAL A 115 -19.57 -1.09 14.73
CA VAL A 115 -19.19 -1.40 13.35
C VAL A 115 -17.69 -1.21 13.12
N LEU A 116 -17.11 -0.10 13.62
CA LEU A 116 -15.66 0.14 13.52
C LEU A 116 -14.84 -0.89 14.28
N ARG A 117 -15.31 -1.33 15.46
CA ARG A 117 -14.65 -2.38 16.24
C ARG A 117 -14.62 -3.70 15.46
N ASP A 118 -15.76 -4.14 14.96
CA ASP A 118 -15.87 -5.38 14.20
C ASP A 118 -15.05 -5.29 12.89
N MET A 119 -15.03 -4.13 12.25
CA MET A 119 -14.18 -3.86 11.10
C MET A 119 -12.70 -3.93 11.44
N THR A 120 -12.26 -3.30 12.53
CA THR A 120 -10.87 -3.31 12.99
C THR A 120 -10.43 -4.75 13.33
N PHE A 121 -11.29 -5.53 13.97
CA PHE A 121 -11.04 -6.95 14.23
C PHE A 121 -10.81 -7.73 12.93
N ASN A 122 -11.67 -7.53 11.93
CA ASN A 122 -11.53 -8.18 10.62
C ASN A 122 -10.28 -7.70 9.87
N MET A 123 -9.95 -6.41 9.96
CA MET A 123 -8.72 -5.83 9.37
C MET A 123 -7.48 -6.44 10.01
N ARG A 124 -7.46 -6.57 11.34
CA ARG A 124 -6.38 -7.23 12.08
C ARG A 124 -6.21 -8.69 11.68
N ALA A 125 -7.30 -9.43 11.55
CA ALA A 125 -7.27 -10.82 11.11
C ALA A 125 -6.68 -10.95 9.69
N LYS A 126 -7.10 -10.08 8.76
CA LYS A 126 -6.54 -10.03 7.40
C LYS A 126 -5.07 -9.62 7.40
N TYR A 127 -4.70 -8.59 8.18
CA TYR A 127 -3.32 -8.16 8.31
C TYR A 127 -2.44 -9.31 8.79
N ARG A 128 -2.80 -9.96 9.90
CA ARG A 128 -2.04 -11.12 10.42
C ARG A 128 -1.99 -12.29 9.44
N LYS A 129 -3.01 -12.49 8.60
CA LYS A 129 -2.97 -13.55 7.59
C LYS A 129 -1.87 -13.35 6.55
N TYR A 130 -1.57 -12.12 6.17
CA TYR A 130 -0.61 -11.80 5.10
C TYR A 130 0.73 -11.27 5.62
N PHE A 131 0.72 -10.64 6.79
CA PHE A 131 1.81 -9.85 7.35
C PHE A 131 1.97 -10.15 8.86
N SER A 132 1.70 -11.40 9.26
CA SER A 132 1.78 -11.89 10.66
C SER A 132 3.04 -11.49 11.41
N SER A 133 4.15 -11.28 10.70
CA SER A 133 5.40 -10.75 11.24
C SER A 133 6.19 -10.10 10.11
N ILE A 134 7.18 -9.27 10.45
CA ILE A 134 8.17 -8.81 9.46
C ILE A 134 8.89 -10.00 8.80
N GLU A 135 8.93 -11.15 9.46
CA GLU A 135 9.54 -12.38 8.92
C GLU A 135 8.69 -13.06 7.85
N SER A 136 7.36 -12.87 7.90
CA SER A 136 6.46 -13.39 6.87
C SER A 136 6.35 -12.47 5.65
N LEU A 137 6.93 -11.26 5.72
CA LEU A 137 7.06 -10.40 4.55
C LEU A 137 7.92 -11.05 3.49
N ASN A 138 7.61 -10.71 2.23
CA ASN A 138 8.48 -11.06 1.13
C ASN A 138 9.87 -10.46 1.39
N GLN A 139 10.89 -11.31 1.40
CA GLN A 139 12.28 -10.96 1.70
C GLN A 139 12.83 -9.89 0.75
N ILE A 140 12.25 -9.75 -0.45
CA ILE A 140 12.61 -8.67 -1.38
C ILE A 140 12.41 -7.27 -0.79
N PHE A 141 11.43 -7.10 0.12
CA PHE A 141 11.22 -5.82 0.81
C PHE A 141 12.35 -5.51 1.79
N VAL A 142 12.92 -6.55 2.42
CA VAL A 142 14.10 -6.39 3.28
C VAL A 142 15.33 -6.04 2.45
N VAL A 143 15.51 -6.69 1.30
CA VAL A 143 16.59 -6.35 0.36
C VAL A 143 16.46 -4.90 -0.13
N ALA A 144 15.25 -4.48 -0.52
CA ALA A 144 14.98 -3.11 -0.96
C ALA A 144 15.23 -2.07 0.15
N LEU A 145 14.88 -2.40 1.40
CA LEU A 145 15.18 -1.57 2.57
C LEU A 145 16.69 -1.40 2.76
N VAL A 146 17.46 -2.49 2.68
CA VAL A 146 18.92 -2.48 2.90
C VAL A 146 19.68 -1.78 1.76
N LEU A 147 19.15 -1.84 0.54
CA LEU A 147 19.70 -1.11 -0.61
C LEU A 147 19.55 0.41 -0.49
N ASP A 148 18.66 0.91 0.37
CA ASP A 148 18.54 2.34 0.64
C ASP A 148 19.74 2.81 1.49
N PRO A 149 20.56 3.76 0.98
CA PRO A 149 21.73 4.25 1.71
C PRO A 149 21.41 4.86 3.08
N ARG A 150 20.15 5.25 3.33
CA ARG A 150 19.69 5.84 4.59
C ARG A 150 19.44 4.79 5.67
N PHE A 151 19.18 3.54 5.29
CA PHE A 151 18.81 2.47 6.22
C PHE A 151 19.95 1.47 6.38
N LYS A 152 20.39 0.86 5.27
CA LYS A 152 21.40 -0.21 5.26
C LYS A 152 20.99 -1.41 6.14
N LEU A 153 21.92 -2.35 6.31
CA LEU A 153 21.67 -3.57 7.08
C LEU A 153 21.46 -3.30 8.58
N ARG A 154 22.16 -2.31 9.13
CA ARG A 154 22.03 -1.93 10.54
C ARG A 154 20.63 -1.53 10.93
N HIS A 155 19.91 -0.82 10.05
CA HIS A 155 18.53 -0.45 10.32
C HIS A 155 17.60 -1.66 10.34
N TYR A 156 17.79 -2.63 9.43
CA TYR A 156 17.07 -3.89 9.49
C TYR A 156 17.32 -4.63 10.81
N MET A 157 18.59 -4.76 11.23
CA MET A 157 18.93 -5.36 12.52
C MET A 157 18.31 -4.60 13.70
N HIS A 158 18.24 -3.26 13.62
CA HIS A 158 17.56 -2.45 14.62
C HIS A 158 16.06 -2.74 14.69
N LEU A 159 15.38 -2.88 13.53
CA LEU A 159 13.98 -3.26 13.47
C LEU A 159 13.75 -4.66 14.05
N CYS A 160 14.62 -5.63 13.77
CA CYS A 160 14.53 -6.96 14.38
C CYS A 160 14.65 -6.90 15.92
N ARG A 161 15.56 -6.08 16.45
CA ARG A 161 15.70 -5.89 17.90
C ARG A 161 14.48 -5.20 18.53
N LYS A 162 14.01 -4.10 17.92
CA LYS A 162 12.99 -3.23 18.53
C LYS A 162 11.56 -3.69 18.27
N GLN A 163 11.26 -4.12 17.05
CA GLN A 163 9.90 -4.48 16.66
C GLN A 163 9.63 -5.97 16.87
N LEU A 164 10.58 -6.85 16.54
CA LEU A 164 10.40 -8.30 16.67
C LEU A 164 10.91 -8.88 17.99
N GLN A 165 11.71 -8.13 18.75
CA GLN A 165 12.30 -8.56 20.03
C GLN A 165 13.08 -9.89 19.91
N LEU A 166 13.74 -10.11 18.76
CA LEU A 166 14.52 -11.32 18.51
C LEU A 166 15.81 -11.36 19.32
N PRO A 167 16.31 -12.56 19.67
CA PRO A 167 17.62 -12.72 20.29
C PRO A 167 18.74 -12.37 19.30
N GLU A 168 19.88 -11.92 19.85
CA GLU A 168 20.99 -11.38 19.05
C GLU A 168 21.56 -12.42 18.05
N GLU A 169 21.63 -13.69 18.45
CA GLU A 169 22.06 -14.80 17.59
C GLU A 169 21.17 -14.95 16.34
N GLU A 170 19.86 -14.84 16.51
CA GLU A 170 18.91 -14.94 15.41
C GLU A 170 18.98 -13.71 14.48
N ILE A 171 19.20 -12.53 15.05
CA ILE A 171 19.41 -11.29 14.28
C ILE A 171 20.67 -11.41 13.42
N GLU A 172 21.76 -11.91 13.98
CA GLU A 172 23.00 -12.15 13.26
C GLU A 172 22.79 -13.15 12.12
N HIS A 173 22.15 -14.28 12.39
CA HIS A 173 21.81 -15.28 11.37
C HIS A 173 20.99 -14.67 10.22
N LYS A 174 19.89 -13.96 10.53
CA LYS A 174 19.05 -13.31 9.51
C LYS A 174 19.80 -12.22 8.75
N SER A 175 20.66 -11.46 9.42
CA SER A 175 21.48 -10.45 8.75
C SER A 175 22.41 -11.09 7.72
N ASN A 176 23.04 -12.22 8.06
CA ASN A 176 23.90 -12.98 7.15
C ASN A 176 23.12 -13.59 5.98
N GLN A 177 21.86 -13.99 6.18
CA GLN A 177 20.99 -14.40 5.07
C GLN A 177 20.73 -13.25 4.09
N VAL A 178 20.39 -12.05 4.60
CA VAL A 178 20.19 -10.86 3.74
C VAL A 178 21.47 -10.51 2.99
N LYS A 179 22.64 -10.57 3.65
CA LYS A 179 23.95 -10.39 3.01
C LYS A 179 24.16 -11.37 1.86
N THR A 180 23.82 -12.63 2.08
CA THR A 180 23.94 -13.70 1.08
C THR A 180 23.01 -13.46 -0.10
N TRP A 181 21.72 -13.18 0.14
CA TRP A 181 20.77 -12.88 -0.94
C TRP A 181 21.20 -11.67 -1.76
N LEU A 182 21.64 -10.59 -1.12
CA LEU A 182 22.10 -9.39 -1.80
C LEU A 182 23.30 -9.70 -2.70
N LYS A 183 24.29 -10.43 -2.17
CA LYS A 183 25.46 -10.85 -2.94
C LYS A 183 25.06 -11.71 -4.14
N THR A 184 24.24 -12.73 -3.93
CA THR A 184 23.76 -13.60 -5.02
C THR A 184 23.03 -12.81 -6.09
N MET A 185 22.15 -11.88 -5.72
CA MET A 185 21.45 -11.02 -6.69
C MET A 185 22.41 -10.12 -7.47
N CYS A 186 23.45 -9.57 -6.83
CA CYS A 186 24.49 -8.79 -7.49
C CYS A 186 25.33 -9.64 -8.45
N ASP A 187 25.75 -10.84 -8.04
CA ASP A 187 26.54 -11.75 -8.85
C ASP A 187 25.76 -12.21 -10.10
N GLU A 188 24.48 -12.55 -9.94
CA GLU A 188 23.56 -12.89 -11.04
C GLU A 188 23.36 -11.71 -12.01
N TYR A 189 23.18 -10.49 -11.48
CA TYR A 189 23.06 -9.29 -12.30
C TYR A 189 24.34 -9.03 -13.10
N ALA A 190 25.50 -9.13 -12.45
CA ALA A 190 26.80 -8.98 -13.10
C ALA A 190 26.97 -10.02 -14.20
N TYR A 191 26.71 -11.30 -13.90
CA TYR A 191 26.78 -12.39 -14.88
C TYR A 191 25.93 -12.08 -16.12
N GLN A 192 24.66 -11.69 -15.93
CA GLN A 192 23.76 -11.35 -17.05
C GLN A 192 24.22 -10.12 -17.84
N ALA A 193 24.74 -9.09 -17.18
CA ALA A 193 25.23 -7.88 -17.82
C ALA A 193 26.51 -8.13 -18.66
N PHE A 194 27.38 -9.04 -18.23
CA PHE A 194 28.62 -9.36 -18.94
C PHE A 194 28.46 -10.46 -20.01
N ASP A 195 27.59 -11.45 -19.80
CA ASP A 195 27.33 -12.51 -20.79
C ASP A 195 26.57 -11.96 -22.02
N SER A 196 25.68 -10.99 -21.82
CA SER A 196 24.97 -10.29 -22.89
C SER A 196 25.88 -9.39 -23.75
N HIS A 197 27.01 -8.90 -23.22
CA HIS A 197 28.04 -8.19 -24.00
C HIS A 197 28.92 -9.14 -24.83
N THR A 198 29.13 -10.37 -24.37
CA THR A 198 29.93 -11.37 -25.09
C THR A 198 29.20 -11.91 -26.33
N GLN A 199 27.86 -12.02 -26.28
CA GLN A 199 27.05 -12.40 -27.44
C GLN A 199 26.84 -11.30 -28.49
N GLN A 200 26.96 -10.02 -28.14
CA GLN A 200 26.95 -8.93 -29.14
C GLN A 200 28.30 -8.76 -29.84
N LYS A 201 29.42 -8.95 -29.12
CA LYS A 201 30.76 -8.84 -29.72
C LYS A 201 31.11 -9.99 -30.68
N GLY A 202 30.49 -11.17 -30.50
CA GLY A 202 30.64 -12.32 -31.41
C GLY A 202 29.80 -12.26 -32.69
N LYS A 203 29.00 -11.21 -32.91
CA LYS A 203 28.15 -11.06 -34.11
C LYS A 203 28.56 -9.92 -35.04
N GLU A 204 29.59 -9.15 -34.72
CA GLU A 204 30.03 -8.00 -35.54
C GLU A 204 31.08 -8.35 -36.62
N ASP A 205 31.60 -9.57 -36.67
CA ASP A 205 32.67 -9.97 -37.62
C ASP A 205 32.20 -10.60 -38.95
N LEU A 206 30.93 -10.48 -39.33
CA LEU A 206 30.46 -10.88 -40.67
C LEU A 206 29.61 -9.77 -41.31
N VAL A 207 30.31 -8.90 -42.03
CA VAL A 207 29.83 -7.75 -42.80
C VAL A 207 29.08 -8.19 -44.07
N LEU A 208 27.94 -7.55 -44.38
CA LEU A 208 27.72 -6.78 -45.62
C LEU A 208 26.30 -6.16 -45.71
N ASP A 209 26.30 -4.82 -45.70
CA ASP A 209 25.36 -3.80 -46.24
C ASP A 209 23.88 -4.14 -46.52
N THR A 210 22.96 -3.30 -46.03
CA THR A 210 22.48 -2.08 -46.74
C THR A 210 21.38 -1.34 -45.93
N SER A 211 21.49 -0.01 -45.87
CA SER A 211 20.45 1.02 -45.62
C SER A 211 19.72 1.18 -44.27
N SER A 212 20.09 2.28 -43.59
CA SER A 212 19.22 3.34 -43.04
C SER A 212 18.10 2.98 -42.05
N SER A 213 18.31 3.27 -40.76
CA SER A 213 17.56 4.32 -40.05
C SER A 213 18.17 4.63 -38.68
N ARG A 214 18.11 5.91 -38.32
CA ARG A 214 18.82 6.55 -37.21
C ARG A 214 18.02 6.42 -35.91
N VAL A 215 18.47 5.60 -34.97
CA VAL A 215 18.08 5.71 -33.55
C VAL A 215 19.32 6.06 -32.75
N LYS A 216 19.30 7.26 -32.14
CA LYS A 216 20.36 7.72 -31.23
C LYS A 216 20.34 6.84 -29.97
N LYS A 217 21.30 5.92 -29.84
CA LYS A 217 21.61 5.30 -28.54
C LYS A 217 22.31 6.36 -27.68
N SER A 218 21.68 6.78 -26.60
CA SER A 218 22.37 7.45 -25.49
C SER A 218 23.28 6.42 -24.83
N SER A 219 24.59 6.60 -24.97
CA SER A 219 25.58 5.83 -24.24
C SER A 219 25.53 6.19 -22.76
N SER A 220 24.84 5.41 -21.93
CA SER A 220 25.13 5.39 -20.50
C SER A 220 26.33 4.47 -20.28
N SER A 221 27.50 5.04 -20.09
CA SER A 221 28.63 4.31 -19.52
C SER A 221 28.22 3.82 -18.13
N VAL A 222 28.07 2.51 -17.95
CA VAL A 222 27.93 1.91 -16.62
C VAL A 222 29.25 2.13 -15.89
N PRO A 223 29.25 2.72 -14.67
CA PRO A 223 30.47 2.87 -13.90
C PRO A 223 31.04 1.49 -13.61
N THR A 224 32.35 1.37 -13.80
CA THR A 224 33.18 0.25 -13.34
C THR A 224 32.79 -0.11 -11.90
N GLU A 225 32.63 -1.40 -11.62
CA GLU A 225 32.32 -1.93 -10.28
C GLU A 225 33.05 -1.12 -9.21
N ASN A 226 32.28 -0.49 -8.33
CA ASN A 226 32.83 0.15 -7.15
C ASN A 226 32.60 -0.81 -5.98
N PRO A 227 33.53 -1.75 -5.68
CA PRO A 227 33.43 -2.66 -4.54
C PRO A 227 33.30 -1.91 -3.19
N MET A 228 33.56 -0.60 -3.19
CA MET A 228 33.29 0.31 -2.06
C MET A 228 31.79 0.44 -1.74
N ILE A 229 30.88 0.34 -2.70
CA ILE A 229 29.43 0.52 -2.43
C ILE A 229 28.87 -0.68 -1.68
N PHE A 230 29.25 -1.90 -2.08
CA PHE A 230 28.83 -3.11 -1.40
C PHE A 230 29.39 -3.15 0.03
N SER A 231 30.68 -2.84 0.22
CA SER A 231 31.25 -2.70 1.57
C SER A 231 30.56 -1.59 2.38
N GLN A 232 30.28 -0.42 1.81
CA GLN A 232 29.58 0.67 2.51
C GLN A 232 28.11 0.37 2.90
N ILE A 233 27.44 -0.55 2.22
CA ILE A 233 26.09 -1.03 2.58
C ILE A 233 26.17 -2.09 3.69
N MET A 234 27.29 -2.80 3.78
CA MET A 234 27.48 -4.00 4.60
C MET A 234 28.29 -3.74 5.88
N ASP A 235 29.05 -2.65 5.89
CA ASP A 235 29.82 -2.12 7.01
C ASP A 235 29.09 -0.92 7.65
N ASP A 236 29.04 -0.94 8.99
CA ASP A 236 28.32 -0.10 9.98
C ASP A 236 26.91 -0.54 10.41
#